data_AF-A0A151RQ58-F1
#
_entry.id   AF-A0A151RQ58-F1
#
_cell.length_a   1.000
_cell.length_b   1.000
_cell.length_c   1.000
_cell.angle_alpha   90.00
_cell.angle_beta   90.00
_cell.angle_gamma   90.00
#
_symmetry.space_group_name_H-M   'P 1'
#
loop_
_entity.id
_entity.type
_entity.pdbx_description
1 polymer ?
#
loop_
_entity_poly.entity_id
_entity_poly.type
_entity_poly.pdbx_seq_one_letter_code
_entity_poly.pdbx_strand_id
1 'polypeptide(L)'
;DIIIVEPEWKNLSPLTLATKLFIDQHHYPPYYHKRLFYEFILVDTDSIELTHTKDELGSIQFSKVKIQKTLTPSDWNQPLYQGKSFSREFQPQHYTYYDYMLAWTNMLYLQPKTHSWFFWFRRGISLKFPKWFLQWFQIWGPIREIFPPEVSNPHP
;
A
#
# COMPACT_ATOMS: atom_id res chain seq x y z
N ASP A 1 11.16 -14.30 -6.76
CA ASP A 1 9.89 -13.57 -6.62
C ASP A 1 8.70 -14.50 -6.61
N ILE A 2 7.77 -14.32 -5.67
CA ILE A 2 6.49 -15.03 -5.64
C ILE A 2 5.43 -14.07 -6.18
N ILE A 3 4.76 -14.45 -7.26
CA ILE A 3 3.68 -13.67 -7.87
C ILE A 3 2.38 -14.00 -7.14
N ILE A 4 1.75 -12.98 -6.57
CA ILE A 4 0.49 -13.13 -5.86
C ILE A 4 -0.65 -13.04 -6.88
N VAL A 5 -1.40 -14.12 -7.02
CA VAL A 5 -2.57 -14.16 -7.92
C VAL A 5 -3.83 -13.85 -7.13
N GLU A 6 -4.46 -12.73 -7.45
CA GLU A 6 -5.71 -12.31 -6.82
C GLU A 6 -6.86 -13.30 -7.09
N PRO A 7 -7.82 -13.46 -6.17
CA PRO A 7 -8.91 -14.43 -6.30
C PRO A 7 -9.69 -14.34 -7.62
N GLU A 8 -9.87 -13.13 -8.16
CA GLU A 8 -10.57 -12.89 -9.42
C GLU A 8 -9.85 -13.45 -10.65
N TRP A 9 -8.55 -13.74 -10.56
CA TRP A 9 -7.75 -14.25 -11.67
C TRP A 9 -7.51 -15.75 -11.61
N LYS A 10 -8.07 -16.44 -10.61
CA LYS A 10 -7.83 -17.88 -10.37
C LYS A 10 -8.12 -18.79 -11.56
N ASN A 11 -9.04 -18.38 -12.44
CA ASN A 11 -9.49 -19.17 -13.60
C ASN A 11 -8.87 -18.71 -14.93
N LEU A 12 -7.96 -17.73 -14.92
CA LEU A 12 -7.29 -17.28 -16.14
C LEU A 12 -6.24 -18.29 -16.58
N SER A 13 -6.09 -18.46 -17.91
CA SER A 13 -4.97 -19.24 -18.44
C SER A 13 -3.63 -18.58 -18.08
N PRO A 14 -2.54 -19.34 -17.90
CA PRO A 14 -1.23 -18.79 -17.57
C PRO A 14 -0.77 -17.67 -18.53
N LEU A 15 -1.07 -17.82 -19.84
CA LEU A 15 -0.75 -16.79 -20.83
C LEU A 15 -1.55 -15.51 -20.62
N THR A 16 -2.86 -15.62 -20.39
CA THR A 16 -3.72 -14.46 -20.13
C THR A 16 -3.32 -13.75 -18.84
N LEU A 17 -2.97 -14.52 -17.82
CA LEU A 17 -2.46 -14.00 -16.56
C LEU A 17 -1.12 -13.28 -16.76
N ALA A 18 -0.20 -13.89 -17.52
CA ALA A 18 1.09 -13.29 -17.84
C ALA A 18 0.92 -11.95 -18.56
N THR A 19 0.07 -11.85 -19.59
CA THR A 19 -0.19 -10.58 -20.29
C THR A 19 -0.86 -9.51 -19.41
N LYS A 20 -1.61 -9.92 -18.38
CA LYS A 20 -2.18 -8.98 -17.40
C LYS A 20 -1.14 -8.45 -16.40
N LEU A 21 -0.18 -9.29 -16.01
CA LEU A 21 0.82 -8.97 -14.99
C LEU A 21 2.12 -8.40 -15.56
N PHE A 22 2.46 -8.78 -16.79
CA PHE A 22 3.70 -8.47 -17.47
C PHE A 22 3.37 -7.99 -18.88
N ILE A 23 3.89 -6.83 -19.27
CA ILE A 23 3.88 -6.47 -20.69
C ILE A 23 5.14 -7.02 -21.34
N ASP A 24 4.97 -7.49 -22.57
CA ASP A 24 6.04 -7.66 -23.53
C ASP A 24 6.86 -6.34 -23.61
N GLN A 25 8.16 -6.41 -23.29
CA GLN A 25 9.16 -5.32 -23.26
C GLN A 25 9.38 -4.50 -21.98
N HIS A 26 8.63 -4.69 -20.89
CA HIS A 26 8.95 -4.02 -19.61
C HIS A 26 9.47 -5.01 -18.58
N HIS A 27 10.79 -5.20 -18.56
CA HIS A 27 11.43 -5.62 -17.31
C HIS A 27 11.10 -4.53 -16.28
N TYR A 28 10.45 -4.91 -15.19
CA TYR A 28 10.21 -4.05 -14.03
C TYR A 28 11.44 -4.09 -13.13
N PRO A 29 12.45 -3.21 -13.25
CA PRO A 29 13.07 -2.71 -12.04
C PRO A 29 12.11 -1.68 -11.44
N PRO A 30 11.78 -1.75 -10.14
CA PRO A 30 11.14 -0.62 -9.50
C PRO A 30 12.13 0.55 -9.60
N TYR A 31 11.78 1.58 -10.37
CA TYR A 31 12.44 2.86 -10.24
C TYR A 31 12.06 3.38 -8.86
N TYR A 32 12.96 3.25 -7.88
CA TYR A 32 12.72 3.74 -6.54
C TYR A 32 12.59 5.26 -6.58
N HIS A 33 11.41 5.75 -6.24
CA HIS A 33 11.14 7.16 -6.11
C HIS A 33 11.42 7.65 -4.69
N LYS A 34 11.44 8.97 -4.50
CA LYS A 34 11.56 9.56 -3.16
C LYS A 34 10.35 9.13 -2.31
N ARG A 35 10.53 8.89 -1.01
CA ARG A 35 9.45 8.56 -0.05
C ARG A 35 8.17 9.40 -0.24
N LEU A 36 8.32 10.71 -0.47
CA LEU A 36 7.18 11.63 -0.68
C LEU A 36 6.29 11.23 -1.86
N PHE A 37 6.84 10.62 -2.91
CA PHE A 37 6.06 10.09 -4.03
C PHE A 37 5.11 8.99 -3.56
N TYR A 38 5.62 8.03 -2.78
CA TYR A 38 4.84 6.93 -2.24
C TYR A 38 3.80 7.39 -1.22
N GLU A 39 4.16 8.32 -0.32
CA GLU A 39 3.18 8.96 0.58
C GLU A 39 2.08 9.64 -0.24
N PHE A 40 2.46 10.35 -1.30
CA PHE A 40 1.52 11.08 -2.13
C PHE A 40 0.58 10.15 -2.90
N ILE A 41 1.04 8.99 -3.38
CA ILE A 41 0.16 7.97 -3.99
C ILE A 41 -0.95 7.56 -3.03
N LEU A 42 -0.61 7.25 -1.77
CA LEU A 42 -1.60 6.75 -0.81
C LEU A 42 -2.61 7.83 -0.38
N VAL A 43 -2.17 9.09 -0.33
CA VAL A 43 -3.05 10.24 -0.05
C VAL A 43 -3.92 10.59 -1.27
N ASP A 44 -3.34 10.66 -2.46
CA ASP A 44 -4.04 11.03 -3.71
C ASP A 44 -5.11 10.01 -4.12
N THR A 45 -4.89 8.73 -3.79
CA THR A 45 -5.87 7.66 -4.02
C THR A 45 -6.96 7.59 -2.96
N ASP A 46 -6.93 8.44 -1.93
CA ASP A 46 -7.74 8.37 -0.71
C ASP A 46 -7.61 7.02 0.02
N SER A 47 -6.51 6.30 -0.15
CA SER A 47 -6.28 5.03 0.54
C SER A 47 -5.95 5.25 2.01
N ILE A 48 -5.30 6.37 2.35
CA ILE A 48 -5.00 6.76 3.73
C ILE A 48 -5.34 8.23 4.02
N GLU A 49 -5.68 8.54 5.28
CA GLU A 49 -5.48 9.87 5.85
C GLU A 49 -4.15 9.85 6.63
N LEU A 50 -3.21 10.72 6.27
CA LEU A 50 -1.88 10.80 6.86
C LEU A 50 -1.72 12.09 7.67
N THR A 51 -1.22 11.99 8.91
CA THR A 51 -0.86 13.15 9.73
C THR A 51 0.53 12.96 10.33
N HIS A 52 1.43 13.89 10.04
CA HIS A 52 2.74 13.98 10.68
C HIS A 52 2.67 14.93 11.87
N THR A 53 2.98 14.44 13.07
CA THR A 53 3.13 15.30 14.25
C THR A 53 4.58 15.81 14.30
N LYS A 54 4.73 17.12 14.47
CA LYS A 54 6.03 17.80 14.47
C LYS A 54 6.27 18.44 15.83
N ASP A 55 7.54 18.58 16.20
CA ASP A 55 7.94 19.42 17.33
C ASP A 55 7.92 20.91 16.97
N GLU A 56 8.28 21.76 17.93
CA GLU A 56 8.37 23.22 17.77
C GLU A 56 9.39 23.65 16.70
N LEU A 57 10.37 22.80 16.40
CA LEU A 57 11.40 23.02 15.37
C LEU A 57 10.97 22.51 13.99
N GLY A 58 9.78 21.91 13.88
CA GLY A 58 9.22 21.38 12.64
C GLY A 58 9.72 19.98 12.27
N SER A 59 10.49 19.32 13.12
CA SER A 59 10.95 17.94 12.90
C SER A 59 9.80 16.97 13.17
N ILE A 60 9.61 16.02 12.27
CA ILE A 60 8.56 15.01 12.42
C ILE A 60 8.98 14.04 13.54
N GLN A 61 8.12 13.91 14.55
CA GLN A 61 8.33 13.05 15.72
C GLN A 61 7.69 11.67 15.53
N PHE A 62 6.45 11.64 15.04
CA PHE A 62 5.73 10.41 14.72
C PHE A 62 4.65 10.68 13.68
N SER A 63 4.11 9.60 13.11
CA SER A 63 3.07 9.68 12.08
C SER A 63 1.89 8.80 12.40
N LYS A 64 0.72 9.33 12.06
CA LYS A 64 -0.56 8.67 12.23
C LYS A 64 -1.17 8.39 10.87
N VAL A 65 -1.61 7.17 10.66
CA VAL A 65 -2.18 6.69 9.40
C VAL A 65 -3.53 6.06 9.68
N LYS A 66 -4.57 6.62 9.08
CA LYS A 66 -5.88 6.01 9.02
C LYS A 66 -6.07 5.36 7.67
N ILE A 67 -6.19 4.04 7.64
CA ILE A 67 -6.45 3.27 6.43
C ILE A 67 -7.94 3.41 6.09
N GLN A 68 -8.22 3.97 4.92
CA GLN A 68 -9.56 4.26 4.42
C GLN A 68 -10.06 3.18 3.47
N LYS A 69 -9.17 2.68 2.59
CA LYS A 69 -9.41 1.61 1.62
C LYS A 69 -8.08 1.08 1.08
N THR A 70 -8.13 -0.09 0.46
CA THR A 70 -7.04 -0.62 -0.34
C THR A 70 -7.57 -1.00 -1.71
N LEU A 71 -7.01 -0.43 -2.77
CA LEU A 71 -7.45 -0.69 -4.15
C LEU A 71 -7.07 -2.10 -4.60
N THR A 72 -8.07 -2.88 -5.01
CA THR A 72 -7.87 -4.12 -5.78
C THR A 72 -7.50 -3.81 -7.23
N PRO A 73 -6.96 -4.78 -7.99
CA PRO A 73 -6.79 -4.61 -9.43
C PRO A 73 -8.09 -4.27 -10.16
N SER A 74 -9.23 -4.74 -9.65
CA SER A 74 -10.55 -4.40 -10.18
C SER A 74 -10.94 -2.95 -9.90
N ASP A 75 -10.63 -2.42 -8.70
CA ASP A 75 -10.86 -1.01 -8.35
C ASP A 75 -9.94 -0.06 -9.12
N TRP A 76 -8.78 -0.55 -9.60
CA TRP A 76 -7.83 0.24 -10.37
C TRP A 76 -8.40 0.69 -11.72
N ASN A 77 -9.32 -0.08 -12.30
CA ASN A 77 -10.09 0.23 -13.51
C ASN A 77 -9.25 0.66 -14.75
N GLN A 78 -8.00 0.20 -14.84
CA GLN A 78 -7.12 0.34 -16.00
C GLN A 78 -6.05 -0.78 -15.98
N PRO A 79 -5.30 -1.01 -17.07
CA PRO A 79 -4.15 -1.93 -17.02
C PRO A 79 -3.17 -1.54 -15.90
N LEU A 80 -2.68 -2.53 -15.14
CA LEU A 80 -1.89 -2.30 -13.92
C LEU A 80 -0.58 -1.56 -14.17
N TYR A 81 -0.03 -1.74 -15.36
CA TYR A 81 1.19 -1.12 -15.84
C TYR A 81 0.98 0.30 -16.39
N GLN A 82 -0.25 0.68 -16.69
CA GLN A 82 -0.53 1.98 -17.26
C GLN A 82 -0.46 3.03 -16.14
N GLY A 83 0.33 4.09 -16.38
CA GLY A 83 0.45 5.20 -15.45
C GLY A 83 -0.86 5.98 -15.32
N LYS A 84 -1.25 6.24 -14.07
CA LYS A 84 -2.32 7.18 -13.69
C LYS A 84 -1.68 8.49 -13.27
N SER A 85 -2.30 9.62 -13.63
CA SER A 85 -1.85 10.94 -13.21
C SER A 85 -2.32 11.24 -11.78
N PHE A 86 -1.47 11.89 -10.99
CA PHE A 86 -1.90 12.49 -9.72
C PHE A 86 -2.98 13.56 -9.95
N SER A 87 -3.87 13.74 -8.97
CA SER A 87 -4.91 14.79 -9.00
C SER A 87 -4.33 16.20 -8.85
N ARG A 88 -3.10 16.32 -8.35
CA ARG A 88 -2.35 17.57 -8.21
C ARG A 88 -1.00 17.46 -8.90
N GLU A 89 -0.36 18.59 -9.14
CA GLU A 89 1.00 18.60 -9.70
C GLU A 89 1.99 17.95 -8.72
N PHE A 90 2.70 16.94 -9.20
CA PHE A 90 3.76 16.25 -8.49
C PHE A 90 4.80 15.75 -9.49
N GLN A 91 6.06 15.59 -9.07
CA GLN A 91 7.12 15.07 -9.93
C GLN A 91 7.70 13.76 -9.37
N PRO A 92 7.55 12.62 -10.08
CA PRO A 92 6.91 12.46 -11.40
C PRO A 92 5.37 12.58 -11.35
N GLN A 93 4.73 12.97 -12.46
CA GLN A 93 3.27 13.20 -12.51
C GLN A 93 2.43 11.91 -12.56
N HIS A 94 3.06 10.76 -12.82
CA HIS A 94 2.37 9.49 -13.07
C HIS A 94 2.86 8.37 -12.14
N TYR A 95 1.96 7.45 -11.82
CA TYR A 95 2.22 6.25 -11.02
C TYR A 95 1.38 5.05 -11.50
N THR A 96 1.90 3.85 -11.36
CA THR A 96 1.23 2.59 -11.75
C THR A 96 0.58 1.88 -10.55
N TYR A 97 -0.13 0.78 -10.80
CA TYR A 97 -0.65 -0.06 -9.72
C TYR A 97 0.50 -0.69 -8.90
N TYR A 98 1.63 -0.98 -9.55
CA TYR A 98 2.81 -1.51 -8.87
C TYR A 98 3.44 -0.47 -7.96
N ASP A 99 3.49 0.80 -8.38
CA ASP A 99 3.91 1.91 -7.51
C ASP A 99 2.98 2.05 -6.31
N TYR A 100 1.67 1.89 -6.52
CA TYR A 100 0.67 1.87 -5.45
C TYR A 100 0.91 0.72 -4.46
N MET A 101 1.20 -0.50 -4.92
CA MET A 101 1.56 -1.63 -4.05
C MET A 101 2.84 -1.33 -3.25
N LEU A 102 3.88 -0.81 -3.93
CA LEU A 102 5.15 -0.45 -3.31
C LEU A 102 5.01 0.70 -2.31
N ALA A 103 4.02 1.57 -2.48
CA ALA A 103 3.84 2.75 -1.65
C ALA A 103 3.59 2.40 -0.17
N TRP A 104 2.86 1.32 0.09
CA TRP A 104 2.55 0.85 1.44
C TRP A 104 3.78 0.58 2.29
N THR A 105 4.83 0.00 1.70
CA THR A 105 6.11 -0.22 2.39
C THR A 105 7.00 1.02 2.30
N ASN A 106 7.10 1.64 1.12
CA ASN A 106 8.10 2.68 0.91
C ASN A 106 7.79 3.99 1.64
N MET A 107 6.53 4.26 2.01
CA MET A 107 6.22 5.41 2.86
C MET A 107 6.86 5.29 4.25
N LEU A 108 7.04 4.06 4.75
CA LEU A 108 7.54 3.79 6.10
C LEU A 108 9.00 4.21 6.31
N TYR A 109 9.76 4.42 5.23
CA TYR A 109 11.17 4.79 5.28
C TYR A 109 11.44 6.25 5.69
N LEU A 110 10.46 6.94 6.30
CA LEU A 110 10.75 8.14 7.08
C LEU A 110 11.56 7.76 8.31
N GLN A 111 12.84 8.16 8.35
CA GLN A 111 13.76 7.90 9.47
C GLN A 111 13.58 6.48 10.09
N PRO A 112 13.85 5.41 9.32
CA PRO A 112 13.35 4.05 9.59
C PRO A 112 13.82 3.43 10.90
N LYS A 113 14.81 4.03 11.57
CA LYS A 113 15.33 3.56 12.86
C LYS A 113 14.67 4.22 14.07
N THR A 114 14.09 5.40 13.90
CA THR A 114 13.69 6.27 15.02
C THR A 114 12.25 6.74 14.93
N HIS A 115 11.62 6.59 13.76
CA HIS A 115 10.27 7.09 13.55
C HIS A 115 9.20 6.08 13.92
N SER A 116 8.20 6.54 14.64
CA SER A 116 7.05 5.72 15.03
C SER A 116 5.86 5.96 14.10
N TRP A 117 5.24 4.87 13.65
CA TRP A 117 4.03 4.87 12.84
C TRP A 117 2.87 4.26 13.62
N PHE A 118 1.74 4.96 13.66
CA PHE A 118 0.51 4.50 14.29
C PHE A 118 -0.56 4.27 13.23
N PHE A 119 -1.04 3.03 13.11
CA PHE A 119 -2.03 2.63 12.13
C PHE A 119 -3.39 2.35 12.78
N TRP A 120 -4.46 2.77 12.13
CA TRP A 120 -5.80 2.30 12.43
C TRP A 120 -6.67 2.24 11.17
N PHE A 121 -7.72 1.43 11.22
CA PHE A 121 -8.68 1.33 10.12
C PHE A 121 -9.86 2.26 10.35
N ARG A 122 -10.40 2.83 9.26
CA ARG A 122 -11.69 3.51 9.30
C ARG A 122 -12.77 2.55 9.78
N ARG A 123 -13.66 3.00 10.67
CA ARG A 123 -14.84 2.23 11.07
C ARG A 123 -15.72 1.93 9.84
N GLY A 124 -16.10 0.67 9.68
CA GLY A 124 -16.93 0.22 8.56
C GLY A 124 -16.19 0.11 7.22
N ILE A 125 -14.86 -0.01 7.24
CA ILE A 125 -14.08 -0.28 6.02
C ILE A 125 -14.52 -1.58 5.35
N SER A 126 -14.47 -1.60 4.01
CA SER A 126 -14.61 -2.84 3.24
C SER A 126 -13.54 -3.85 3.65
N LEU A 127 -13.96 -5.08 3.96
CA LEU A 127 -13.04 -6.18 4.26
C LEU A 127 -12.52 -6.90 3.01
N LYS A 128 -12.79 -6.36 1.81
CA LYS A 128 -12.30 -6.89 0.53
C LYS A 128 -10.87 -6.40 0.27
N PHE A 129 -9.91 -6.93 1.02
CA PHE A 129 -8.50 -6.61 0.83
C PHE A 129 -7.86 -7.46 -0.28
N PRO A 130 -6.99 -6.87 -1.12
CA PRO A 130 -6.14 -7.64 -2.02
C PRO A 130 -5.26 -8.63 -1.24
N LYS A 131 -4.95 -9.78 -1.81
CA LYS A 131 -4.08 -10.78 -1.17
C LYS A 131 -2.70 -10.23 -0.85
N TRP A 132 -2.13 -9.40 -1.73
CA TRP A 132 -0.83 -8.78 -1.47
C TRP A 132 -0.86 -7.87 -0.25
N PHE A 133 -1.99 -7.19 0.00
CA PHE A 133 -2.14 -6.33 1.16
C PHE A 133 -2.29 -7.15 2.44
N LEU A 134 -3.02 -8.27 2.39
CA LEU A 134 -3.12 -9.19 3.53
C LEU A 134 -1.74 -9.77 3.90
N GLN A 135 -0.94 -10.17 2.91
CA GLN A 135 0.43 -10.62 3.15
C GLN A 135 1.32 -9.49 3.70
N TRP A 136 1.23 -8.29 3.14
CA TRP A 136 1.92 -7.12 3.68
C TRP A 136 1.52 -6.86 5.14
N PHE A 137 0.23 -6.89 5.46
CA PHE A 137 -0.28 -6.66 6.81
C PHE A 137 0.11 -7.78 7.79
N GLN A 138 0.30 -9.01 7.32
CA GLN A 138 0.85 -10.09 8.16
C GLN A 138 2.34 -9.88 8.50
N ILE A 139 3.11 -9.24 7.61
CA ILE A 139 4.54 -8.98 7.81
C ILE A 139 4.77 -7.68 8.62
N TRP A 140 4.04 -6.63 8.28
CA TRP A 140 4.26 -5.26 8.78
C TRP A 140 3.21 -4.78 9.78
N GLY A 141 2.11 -5.52 9.92
CA GLY A 141 1.04 -5.18 10.83
C GLY A 141 1.39 -5.46 12.29
N PRO A 142 0.37 -5.56 13.16
CA PRO A 142 0.59 -5.66 14.59
C PRO A 142 1.32 -6.95 14.98
N ILE A 143 2.32 -6.75 15.82
CA ILE A 143 3.00 -7.81 16.58
C ILE A 143 1.94 -8.39 17.54
N ARG A 144 1.72 -9.72 17.53
CA ARG A 144 0.61 -10.31 18.30
C ARG A 144 0.71 -10.01 19.81
N GLU A 145 1.92 -9.81 20.28
CA GLU A 145 2.31 -9.52 21.65
C GLU A 145 1.82 -8.15 22.14
N ILE A 146 1.43 -7.23 21.25
CA ILE A 146 0.84 -5.94 21.63
C ILE A 146 -0.70 -5.94 21.61
N PHE A 147 -1.32 -7.06 21.22
CA PHE A 147 -2.78 -7.15 21.24
C PHE A 147 -3.30 -7.27 22.68
N PRO A 148 -4.47 -6.65 22.96
CA PRO A 148 -5.19 -6.92 24.19
C PRO A 148 -5.44 -8.43 24.34
N PRO A 149 -5.40 -9.00 25.56
CA PRO A 149 -5.59 -10.43 25.81
C PRO A 149 -6.87 -11.00 25.17
N GLU A 150 -7.92 -10.19 25.05
CA GLU A 150 -9.23 -10.54 24.49
C GLU A 150 -9.18 -10.84 22.98
N VAL A 151 -8.18 -10.30 22.28
CA VAL A 151 -7.95 -10.54 20.84
C VAL A 151 -6.96 -11.70 20.64
N SER A 152 -6.00 -11.85 21.55
CA SER A 152 -4.96 -12.88 21.48
C SER A 152 -5.47 -14.30 21.81
N ASN A 153 -6.50 -14.41 22.63
CA ASN A 153 -7.15 -15.68 22.98
C ASN A 153 -8.60 -15.66 22.48
N PRO A 154 -8.87 -16.02 21.21
CA PRO A 154 -10.24 -16.34 20.83
C PRO A 154 -10.66 -17.54 21.70
N HIS A 155 -11.65 -17.34 22.56
CA HIS A 155 -12.14 -18.38 23.48
C HIS A 155 -12.38 -19.72 22.73
N PRO A 156 -12.02 -20.87 23.35
CA PRO A 156 -12.16 -22.20 22.76
C PRO A 156 -13.60 -22.61 22.48
#